data_AF-A0ABD2LLS4-F1
#
_entry.id   AF-A0ABD2LLS4-F1
#
_cell.length_a   1.000
_cell.length_b   1.000
_cell.length_c   1.000
_cell.angle_alpha   90.00
_cell.angle_beta   90.00
_cell.angle_gamma   90.00
#
_symmetry.space_group_name_H-M   'P 1'
#
loop_
_entity.id
_entity.type
_entity.pdbx_description
1 polymer ?
#
loop_
_entity_poly.entity_id
_entity_poly.type
_entity_poly.pdbx_seq_one_letter_code
_entity_poly.pdbx_strand_id
1 'polypeptide(L)'
;MVVLSKLGSPLRPFSNDYLLCRFQAFRNYAIKKERPPPAKFQVPPPANETGHWKYERDYSYDLRYSKPINKYSSFTRFIALTASGHKELWALFALLMLSSSLAIGMVFYSMGKIEVWIDRSTSTPPWDWARVRDKYWKLPTLLYDPTGITHVRLSPMEKLQDEMLEAAKERGTRDAKGYWGFVCRQKTNPTKDQLTQK
;
A
#
# COMPACT_ATOMS: atom_id res chain seq x y z
N MET A 1 65.56 31.98 46.05
CA MET A 1 66.22 32.02 44.73
C MET A 1 65.30 31.35 43.72
N VAL A 2 64.92 32.10 42.70
CA VAL A 2 64.06 31.66 41.58
C VAL A 2 64.88 30.80 40.63
N VAL A 3 64.38 29.64 40.20
CA VAL A 3 64.59 29.15 38.82
C VAL A 3 63.38 28.36 38.35
N LEU A 4 62.56 29.01 37.53
CA LEU A 4 61.69 28.41 36.52
C LEU A 4 62.57 27.92 35.37
N SER A 5 62.54 26.64 35.03
CA SER A 5 62.79 26.19 33.64
C SER A 5 62.46 24.70 33.46
N LYS A 6 61.39 24.41 32.71
CA LYS A 6 61.44 23.77 31.37
C LYS A 6 60.05 23.28 30.99
N LEU A 7 59.43 24.00 30.05
CA LEU A 7 58.35 23.50 29.21
C LEU A 7 58.86 22.27 28.42
N GLY A 8 58.15 21.16 28.51
CA GLY A 8 58.37 19.98 27.70
C GLY A 8 57.28 18.96 27.99
N SER A 9 56.12 19.11 27.35
CA SER A 9 55.04 18.11 27.43
C SER A 9 55.44 16.85 26.65
N PRO A 10 55.46 15.64 27.26
CA PRO A 10 55.66 14.42 26.51
C PRO A 10 54.38 14.10 25.71
N LEU A 11 54.51 14.04 24.38
CA LEU A 11 53.51 13.39 23.53
C LEU A 11 53.39 11.94 24.02
N ARG A 12 52.20 11.54 24.49
CA ARG A 12 51.96 10.16 24.92
C ARG A 12 52.16 9.23 23.72
N PRO A 13 52.94 8.14 23.82
CA PRO A 13 52.97 7.15 22.77
C PRO A 13 51.58 6.54 22.65
N PHE A 14 50.94 6.67 21.49
CA PHE A 14 49.73 5.91 21.16
C PHE A 14 50.15 4.44 21.13
N SER A 15 49.92 3.71 22.22
CA SER A 15 50.31 2.30 22.29
C SER A 15 49.49 1.52 21.26
N ASN A 16 50.19 0.77 20.40
CA ASN A 16 49.59 -0.09 19.38
C ASN A 16 48.65 -1.16 19.97
N ASP A 17 48.69 -1.35 21.29
CA ASP A 17 47.85 -2.31 22.02
C ASP A 17 46.36 -1.94 21.91
N TYR A 18 46.02 -0.64 21.89
CA TYR A 18 44.63 -0.20 21.77
C TYR A 18 44.03 -0.53 20.40
N LEU A 19 44.83 -0.42 19.33
CA LEU A 19 44.39 -0.78 17.99
C LEU A 19 44.29 -2.31 17.86
N LEU A 20 45.25 -3.05 18.38
CA LEU A 20 45.24 -4.51 18.38
C LEU A 20 44.06 -5.09 19.17
N CYS A 21 43.71 -4.52 20.33
CA CYS A 21 42.52 -4.92 21.09
C CYS A 21 41.23 -4.66 20.31
N ARG A 22 41.14 -3.54 19.58
CA ARG A 22 39.97 -3.26 18.71
C ARG A 22 39.90 -4.25 17.55
N PHE A 23 41.01 -4.51 16.86
CA PHE A 23 41.06 -5.47 15.76
C PHE A 23 40.71 -6.90 16.22
N GLN A 24 41.18 -7.34 17.39
CA GLN A 24 40.80 -8.64 17.96
C GLN A 24 39.32 -8.69 18.36
N ALA A 25 38.77 -7.61 18.92
CA ALA A 25 37.35 -7.53 19.24
C ALA A 25 36.46 -7.61 17.99
N PHE A 26 36.84 -6.92 16.89
CA PHE A 26 36.14 -7.01 15.62
C PHE A 26 36.25 -8.41 14.98
N ARG A 27 37.44 -9.03 15.04
CA ARG A 27 37.66 -10.39 14.53
C ARG A 27 36.80 -11.42 15.27
N ASN A 28 36.67 -11.31 16.60
CA ASN A 28 35.83 -12.20 17.39
C ASN A 28 34.33 -11.97 17.18
N TYR A 29 33.91 -10.75 16.83
CA TYR A 29 32.52 -10.44 16.49
C TYR A 29 32.13 -10.94 15.09
N ALA A 30 33.08 -10.97 14.15
CA ALA A 30 32.87 -11.49 12.80
C ALA A 30 32.70 -13.01 12.75
N ILE A 31 33.24 -13.76 13.74
CA ILE A 31 33.06 -15.21 13.85
C ILE A 31 31.65 -15.50 14.40
N LYS A 32 30.71 -15.75 13.48
CA LYS A 32 29.36 -16.22 13.84
C LYS A 32 29.46 -17.58 14.52
N LYS A 33 28.96 -17.68 15.75
CA LYS A 33 28.88 -18.96 16.47
C LYS A 33 27.84 -19.85 15.80
N GLU A 34 28.04 -21.17 15.79
CA GLU A 34 27.06 -22.07 15.16
C GLU A 34 25.73 -22.12 15.91
N ARG A 35 25.78 -22.15 17.24
CA ARG A 35 24.62 -22.26 18.14
C ARG A 35 24.84 -21.44 19.42
N PRO A 36 23.78 -20.98 20.09
CA PRO A 36 23.89 -20.42 21.43
C PRO A 36 24.36 -21.48 22.43
N PRO A 37 25.03 -21.07 23.51
CA PRO A 37 25.25 -21.96 24.65
C PRO A 37 23.90 -22.39 25.26
N PRO A 38 23.81 -23.60 25.82
CA PRO A 38 22.58 -24.09 26.46
C PRO A 38 22.16 -23.17 27.62
N ALA A 39 20.87 -23.18 27.93
CA ALA A 39 20.34 -22.40 29.05
C ALA A 39 21.02 -22.83 30.37
N LYS A 40 21.42 -21.85 31.18
CA LYS A 40 22.07 -22.10 32.48
C LYS A 40 21.16 -22.80 33.48
N PHE A 41 19.85 -22.58 33.35
CA PHE A 41 18.83 -23.14 34.21
C PHE A 41 17.87 -23.96 33.35
N GLN A 42 17.68 -25.22 33.72
CA GLN A 42 16.71 -26.13 33.10
C GLN A 42 15.72 -26.51 34.19
N VAL A 43 14.42 -26.34 33.90
CA VAL A 43 13.38 -26.75 34.84
C VAL A 43 13.33 -28.28 34.85
N PRO A 44 13.44 -28.94 36.01
CA PRO A 44 13.28 -30.39 36.08
C PRO A 44 11.84 -30.77 35.70
N PRO A 45 11.63 -31.92 35.04
CA PRO A 45 10.29 -32.38 34.70
C PRO A 45 9.45 -32.58 35.99
N PRO A 46 8.12 -32.40 35.92
CA PRO A 46 7.24 -32.68 37.05
C PRO A 46 7.34 -34.15 37.46
N ALA A 47 7.25 -34.42 38.76
CA ALA A 47 7.60 -35.72 39.37
C ALA A 47 6.87 -36.94 38.77
N ASN A 48 5.72 -36.74 38.12
CA ASN A 48 4.86 -37.82 37.63
C ASN A 48 4.95 -38.05 36.10
N GLU A 49 5.80 -37.32 35.37
CA GLU A 49 5.89 -37.43 33.91
C GLU A 49 7.33 -37.72 33.44
N THR A 50 7.48 -38.75 32.62
CA THR A 50 8.72 -39.02 31.87
C THR A 50 8.65 -38.30 30.52
N GLY A 51 9.33 -37.16 30.40
CA GLY A 51 9.33 -36.36 29.18
C GLY A 51 10.66 -35.64 28.90
N HIS A 52 10.87 -35.24 27.66
CA HIS A 52 12.05 -34.48 27.25
C HIS A 52 11.84 -32.97 27.43
N TRP A 53 12.21 -32.43 28.60
CA TRP A 53 12.14 -31.00 28.90
C TRP A 53 13.52 -30.37 28.73
N LYS A 54 13.93 -30.14 27.47
CA LYS A 54 15.11 -29.34 27.17
C LYS A 54 14.69 -27.96 26.68
N TYR A 55 14.84 -26.97 27.54
CA TYR A 55 14.65 -25.57 27.16
C TYR A 55 15.87 -25.08 26.39
N GLU A 56 15.76 -25.11 25.07
CA GLU A 56 16.68 -24.41 24.18
C GLU A 56 16.13 -23.00 23.89
N ARG A 57 17.04 -22.02 23.76
CA ARG A 57 16.65 -20.69 23.30
C ARG A 57 16.23 -20.80 21.84
N ASP A 58 15.13 -20.16 21.45
CA ASP A 58 14.85 -19.98 20.03
C ASP A 58 15.79 -18.91 19.44
N TYR A 59 16.65 -19.32 18.50
CA TYR A 59 17.57 -18.46 17.77
C TYR A 59 17.36 -18.56 16.25
N SER A 60 16.17 -18.98 15.84
CA SER A 60 15.79 -19.20 14.44
C SER A 60 16.00 -17.98 13.54
N TYR A 61 15.83 -16.77 14.06
CA TYR A 61 15.99 -15.51 13.30
C TYR A 61 17.16 -14.63 13.77
N ASP A 62 18.01 -15.12 14.67
CA ASP A 62 19.13 -14.34 15.19
C ASP A 62 20.34 -14.38 14.24
N LEU A 63 20.66 -13.22 13.64
CA LEU A 63 21.75 -13.05 12.67
C LEU A 63 23.15 -13.27 13.25
N ARG A 64 23.27 -13.34 14.58
CA ARG A 64 24.52 -13.61 15.32
C ARG A 64 25.02 -15.04 15.11
N TYR A 65 24.13 -15.97 14.75
CA TYR A 65 24.46 -17.38 14.57
C TYR A 65 24.57 -17.78 13.09
N SER A 66 25.45 -18.73 12.78
CA SER A 66 25.71 -19.14 11.38
C SER A 66 24.69 -20.17 10.85
N LYS A 67 24.09 -20.97 11.74
CA LYS A 67 23.10 -22.01 11.40
C LYS A 67 21.76 -21.75 12.11
N PRO A 68 21.00 -20.71 11.71
CA PRO A 68 19.65 -20.52 12.21
C PRO A 68 18.78 -21.74 11.88
N ILE A 69 17.95 -22.16 12.84
CA ILE A 69 17.05 -23.32 12.70
C ILE A 69 16.08 -23.14 11.52
N ASN A 70 15.54 -21.92 11.36
CA ASN A 70 14.67 -21.57 10.23
C ASN A 70 15.33 -20.47 9.39
N LYS A 71 16.22 -20.88 8.49
CA LYS A 71 16.89 -19.95 7.55
C LYS A 71 15.91 -19.22 6.62
N TYR A 72 14.76 -19.82 6.35
CA TYR A 72 13.70 -19.27 5.50
C TYR A 72 12.45 -19.01 6.33
N SER A 73 11.73 -17.94 6.02
CA SER A 73 10.38 -17.73 6.57
C SER A 73 9.50 -18.94 6.24
N SER A 74 8.53 -19.25 7.10
CA SER A 74 7.62 -20.38 6.89
C SER A 74 6.95 -20.32 5.51
N PHE A 75 6.62 -19.11 5.04
CA PHE A 75 6.02 -18.88 3.73
C PHE A 75 7.01 -19.17 2.57
N THR A 76 8.23 -18.63 2.62
CA THR A 76 9.21 -18.85 1.56
C THR A 76 9.69 -20.30 1.51
N ARG A 77 9.77 -20.97 2.67
CA ARG A 77 10.04 -22.41 2.76
C ARG A 77 8.94 -23.23 2.08
N PHE A 78 7.68 -22.90 2.36
CA PHE A 78 6.54 -23.57 1.74
C PHE A 78 6.51 -23.37 0.22
N ILE A 79 6.65 -22.13 -0.27
CA ILE A 79 6.61 -21.82 -1.69
C ILE A 79 7.79 -22.43 -2.45
N ALA A 80 9.03 -22.25 -1.97
CA ALA A 80 10.21 -22.60 -2.75
C ALA A 80 10.61 -24.08 -2.62
N LEU A 81 10.45 -24.69 -1.44
CA LEU A 81 10.96 -26.04 -1.16
C LEU A 81 9.85 -27.08 -1.14
N THR A 82 8.69 -26.75 -0.55
CA THR A 82 7.57 -27.70 -0.46
C THR A 82 6.73 -27.70 -1.74
N ALA A 83 6.39 -26.52 -2.27
CA ALA A 83 5.53 -26.45 -3.45
C ALA A 83 6.20 -26.89 -4.76
N SER A 84 7.53 -26.80 -4.86
CA SER A 84 8.28 -27.29 -6.02
C SER A 84 8.32 -28.82 -6.11
N GLY A 85 8.27 -29.53 -4.98
CA GLY A 85 8.27 -30.99 -4.93
C GLY A 85 6.91 -31.63 -5.24
N HIS A 86 5.80 -30.92 -4.99
CA HIS A 86 4.45 -31.45 -5.15
C HIS A 86 3.75 -30.84 -6.37
N LYS A 87 3.68 -31.62 -7.46
CA LYS A 87 3.08 -31.20 -8.73
C LYS A 87 1.60 -30.79 -8.63
N GLU A 88 0.87 -31.33 -7.66
CA GLU A 88 -0.54 -31.01 -7.40
C GLU A 88 -0.77 -29.55 -6.97
N LEU A 89 0.22 -28.94 -6.30
CA LEU A 89 0.12 -27.55 -5.85
C LEU A 89 0.16 -26.55 -7.01
N TRP A 90 0.79 -26.91 -8.14
CA TRP A 90 0.82 -26.04 -9.32
C TRP A 90 -0.56 -25.80 -9.91
N ALA A 91 -1.47 -26.78 -9.83
CA ALA A 91 -2.85 -26.60 -10.28
C ALA A 91 -3.59 -25.55 -9.42
N LEU A 92 -3.35 -25.55 -8.10
CA LEU A 92 -3.93 -24.55 -7.19
C LEU A 92 -3.34 -23.16 -7.44
N PHE A 93 -2.03 -23.05 -7.69
CA PHE A 93 -1.40 -21.78 -8.05
C PHE A 93 -1.90 -21.25 -9.40
N ALA A 94 -2.07 -22.11 -10.40
CA ALA A 94 -2.63 -21.73 -11.69
C ALA A 94 -4.06 -21.19 -11.55
N LEU A 95 -4.91 -21.89 -10.77
CA LEU A 95 -6.26 -21.44 -10.48
C LEU A 95 -6.27 -20.09 -9.76
N LEU A 96 -5.39 -19.89 -8.78
CA LEU A 96 -5.28 -18.64 -8.02
C LEU A 96 -4.79 -17.48 -8.90
N MET A 97 -3.83 -17.73 -9.79
CA MET A 97 -3.36 -16.72 -10.74
C MET A 97 -4.44 -16.36 -11.76
N LEU A 98 -5.19 -17.36 -12.24
CA LEU A 98 -6.31 -17.14 -13.16
C LEU A 98 -7.46 -16.36 -12.51
N SER A 99 -7.84 -16.69 -11.28
CA SER A 99 -8.89 -15.96 -10.56
C SER A 99 -8.45 -14.53 -10.23
N SER A 100 -7.20 -14.35 -9.83
CA SER A 100 -6.62 -13.02 -9.56
C SER A 100 -6.55 -12.17 -10.83
N SER A 101 -6.16 -12.75 -11.97
CA SER A 101 -6.09 -12.00 -13.24
C SER A 101 -7.47 -11.60 -13.75
N LEU A 102 -8.48 -12.47 -13.61
CA LEU A 102 -9.88 -12.12 -13.90
C LEU A 102 -10.38 -10.99 -13.00
N ALA A 103 -10.09 -11.04 -11.70
CA ALA A 103 -10.46 -9.98 -10.78
C ALA A 103 -9.81 -8.63 -11.14
N ILE A 104 -8.51 -8.63 -11.44
CA ILE A 104 -7.79 -7.43 -11.90
C ILE A 104 -8.38 -6.92 -13.21
N GLY A 105 -8.68 -7.81 -14.15
CA GLY A 105 -9.33 -7.47 -15.42
C GLY A 105 -10.70 -6.81 -15.22
N MET A 106 -11.52 -7.34 -14.30
CA MET A 106 -12.82 -6.77 -13.97
C MET A 106 -12.71 -5.40 -13.30
N VAL A 107 -11.74 -5.19 -12.42
CA VAL A 107 -11.46 -3.88 -11.80
C VAL A 107 -11.00 -2.88 -12.87
N PHE A 108 -10.07 -3.28 -13.74
CA PHE A 108 -9.58 -2.44 -14.82
C PHE A 108 -10.70 -2.05 -15.79
N TYR A 109 -11.56 -2.99 -16.17
CA TYR A 109 -12.73 -2.72 -16.99
C TYR A 109 -13.71 -1.77 -16.29
N SER A 110 -13.93 -1.96 -14.98
CA SER A 110 -14.84 -1.12 -14.20
C SER A 110 -14.36 0.33 -14.10
N MET A 111 -13.04 0.57 -14.12
CA MET A 111 -12.47 1.92 -14.15
C MET A 111 -12.82 2.72 -15.41
N GLY A 112 -13.21 2.05 -16.50
CA GLY A 112 -13.64 2.71 -17.74
C GLY A 112 -15.07 3.25 -17.70
N LYS A 113 -15.85 2.97 -16.65
CA LYS A 113 -17.24 3.43 -16.52
C LYS A 113 -17.30 4.92 -16.18
N ILE A 114 -18.35 5.58 -16.69
CA ILE A 114 -18.58 7.01 -16.53
C ILE A 114 -18.73 7.49 -15.08
N GLU A 115 -19.08 6.57 -14.17
CA GLU A 115 -19.29 6.83 -12.75
C GLU A 115 -17.98 6.92 -11.96
N VAL A 116 -16.90 6.33 -12.48
CA VAL A 116 -15.66 6.20 -11.72
C VAL A 116 -14.86 7.49 -11.80
N TRP A 117 -14.83 8.19 -10.67
CA TRP A 117 -14.10 9.45 -10.53
C TRP A 117 -12.63 9.20 -10.17
N ILE A 118 -11.82 8.84 -11.18
CA ILE A 118 -10.38 8.56 -10.99
C ILE A 118 -9.62 9.85 -10.68
N ASP A 119 -9.89 10.93 -11.41
CA ASP A 119 -9.21 12.22 -11.25
C ASP A 119 -10.14 13.30 -10.68
N ARG A 120 -9.90 13.66 -9.41
CA ARG A 120 -10.63 14.71 -8.67
C ARG A 120 -10.03 16.10 -8.79
N SER A 121 -9.03 16.29 -9.67
CA SER A 121 -8.40 17.59 -9.90
C SER A 121 -9.38 18.66 -10.42
N THR A 122 -10.47 18.23 -11.06
CA THR A 122 -11.48 19.11 -11.65
C THR A 122 -12.74 19.18 -10.78
N SER A 123 -13.31 20.37 -10.62
CA SER A 123 -14.53 20.58 -9.81
C SER A 123 -15.82 20.06 -10.48
N THR A 124 -15.74 19.59 -11.73
CA THR A 124 -16.86 18.97 -12.44
C THR A 124 -16.81 17.46 -12.26
N PRO A 125 -17.91 16.82 -11.81
CA PRO A 125 -17.99 15.39 -11.67
C PRO A 125 -17.92 14.71 -13.04
N PRO A 126 -17.51 13.43 -13.10
CA PRO A 126 -17.30 12.72 -14.36
C PRO A 126 -18.59 12.43 -15.14
N TRP A 127 -19.76 12.39 -14.48
CA TRP A 127 -21.08 12.24 -15.11
C TRP A 127 -21.69 13.58 -15.58
N ASP A 128 -20.99 14.70 -15.42
CA ASP A 128 -21.49 16.00 -15.86
C ASP A 128 -21.67 16.04 -17.38
N TRP A 129 -22.88 16.42 -17.83
CA TRP A 129 -23.25 16.49 -19.24
C TRP A 129 -22.25 17.30 -20.07
N ALA A 130 -21.76 18.42 -19.55
CA ALA A 130 -20.78 19.28 -20.24
C ALA A 130 -19.46 18.56 -20.57
N ARG A 131 -19.07 17.56 -19.79
CA ARG A 131 -17.86 16.76 -19.98
C ARG A 131 -18.14 15.49 -20.80
N VAL A 132 -19.34 14.95 -20.65
CA VAL A 132 -19.73 13.62 -21.12
C VAL A 132 -20.32 13.64 -22.54
N ARG A 133 -20.88 14.77 -22.97
CA ARG A 133 -21.59 14.94 -24.25
C ARG A 133 -20.93 14.28 -25.45
N ASP A 134 -19.62 14.42 -25.62
CA ASP A 134 -18.93 13.91 -26.81
C ASP A 134 -18.53 12.43 -26.71
N LYS A 135 -18.58 11.86 -25.51
CA LYS A 135 -17.98 10.56 -25.17
C LYS A 135 -18.97 9.54 -24.62
N TYR A 136 -20.16 9.94 -24.18
CA TYR A 136 -21.09 9.06 -23.44
C TYR A 136 -21.41 7.75 -24.16
N TRP A 137 -21.64 7.80 -25.47
CA TRP A 137 -21.98 6.64 -26.30
C TRP A 137 -20.77 5.76 -26.63
N LYS A 138 -19.54 6.21 -26.34
CA LYS A 138 -18.30 5.42 -26.53
C LYS A 138 -17.88 4.68 -25.27
N LEU A 139 -18.46 5.03 -24.12
CA LEU A 139 -18.07 4.45 -22.83
C LEU A 139 -18.71 3.07 -22.65
N PRO A 140 -17.95 2.09 -22.14
CA PRO A 140 -18.47 0.75 -21.92
C PRO A 140 -19.55 0.76 -20.82
N THR A 141 -20.74 0.28 -21.14
CA THR A 141 -21.85 0.13 -20.19
C THR A 141 -22.05 -1.34 -19.79
N LEU A 142 -22.06 -2.24 -20.78
CA LEU A 142 -22.20 -3.69 -20.61
C LEU A 142 -20.90 -4.42 -20.95
N LEU A 143 -20.59 -5.47 -20.18
CA LEU A 143 -19.43 -6.33 -20.43
C LEU A 143 -19.52 -7.04 -21.78
N TYR A 144 -20.74 -7.39 -22.20
CA TYR A 144 -21.02 -8.10 -23.44
C TYR A 144 -22.29 -7.52 -24.08
N ASP A 145 -22.12 -6.82 -25.20
CA ASP A 145 -23.23 -6.32 -26.04
C ASP A 145 -22.97 -6.76 -27.49
N PRO A 146 -23.48 -7.94 -27.90
CA PRO A 146 -23.29 -8.43 -29.27
C PRO A 146 -24.08 -7.60 -30.28
N THR A 147 -25.08 -6.86 -29.84
CA THR A 147 -25.99 -6.08 -30.68
C THR A 147 -25.58 -4.60 -30.81
N GLY A 148 -24.74 -4.09 -29.91
CA GLY A 148 -24.25 -2.71 -29.91
C GLY A 148 -25.32 -1.66 -29.64
N ILE A 149 -26.50 -2.05 -29.16
CA ILE A 149 -27.65 -1.15 -28.95
C ILE A 149 -27.31 -0.08 -27.91
N THR A 150 -26.44 -0.39 -26.95
CA THR A 150 -26.07 0.54 -25.87
C THR A 150 -25.15 1.68 -26.30
N HIS A 151 -24.50 1.56 -27.47
CA HIS A 151 -23.56 2.55 -28.00
C HIS A 151 -24.17 3.45 -29.08
N VAL A 152 -25.50 3.45 -29.21
CA VAL A 152 -26.21 4.28 -30.19
C VAL A 152 -26.35 5.71 -29.68
N ARG A 153 -26.02 6.67 -30.56
CA ARG A 153 -26.14 8.09 -30.27
C ARG A 153 -27.60 8.55 -30.35
N LEU A 154 -28.08 9.22 -29.31
CA LEU A 154 -29.47 9.69 -29.20
C LEU A 154 -29.54 11.22 -29.34
N SER A 155 -29.66 11.69 -30.58
CA SER A 155 -29.76 13.13 -30.91
C SER A 155 -30.87 13.89 -30.15
N PRO A 156 -32.10 13.34 -29.95
CA PRO A 156 -33.14 14.06 -29.22
C PRO A 156 -32.81 14.27 -27.73
N MET A 157 -32.19 13.27 -27.11
CA MET A 157 -31.77 13.35 -25.70
C MET A 157 -30.69 14.43 -25.52
N GLU A 158 -29.75 14.52 -26.47
CA GLU A 158 -28.68 15.52 -26.42
C GLU A 158 -29.23 16.96 -26.43
N LYS A 159 -30.20 17.23 -27.31
CA LYS A 159 -30.83 18.56 -27.39
C LYS A 159 -31.53 18.93 -26.09
N LEU A 160 -32.33 18.02 -25.55
CA LEU A 160 -33.04 18.23 -24.28
C LEU A 160 -32.05 18.54 -23.14
N GLN A 161 -30.94 17.82 -23.09
CA GLN A 161 -29.98 17.97 -22.01
C GLN A 161 -29.11 19.23 -22.13
N ASP A 162 -28.88 19.70 -23.36
CA ASP A 162 -28.29 21.02 -23.62
C ASP A 162 -29.24 22.15 -23.16
N GLU A 163 -30.53 22.07 -23.52
CA GLU A 163 -31.55 23.06 -23.11
C GLU A 163 -31.69 23.10 -21.58
N MET A 164 -31.69 21.95 -20.91
CA MET A 164 -31.70 21.88 -19.44
C MET A 164 -30.45 22.51 -18.82
N LEU A 165 -29.29 22.37 -19.47
CA LEU A 165 -28.03 22.93 -18.99
C LEU A 165 -28.00 24.45 -19.18
N GLU A 166 -28.54 24.96 -20.28
CA GLU A 166 -28.73 26.39 -20.54
C GLU A 166 -29.71 26.99 -19.53
N ALA A 167 -30.88 26.38 -19.33
CA ALA A 167 -31.86 26.82 -18.33
C ALA A 167 -31.28 26.78 -16.89
N ALA A 168 -30.43 25.80 -16.57
CA ALA A 168 -29.77 25.72 -15.26
C ALA A 168 -28.72 26.82 -15.06
N LYS A 169 -28.02 27.23 -16.12
CA LYS A 169 -27.10 28.38 -16.09
C LYS A 169 -27.88 29.68 -15.87
N GLU A 170 -29.00 29.86 -16.56
CA GLU A 170 -29.88 31.03 -16.40
C GLU A 170 -30.45 31.14 -14.98
N ARG A 171 -30.83 30.01 -14.37
CA ARG A 171 -31.31 29.94 -12.99
C ARG A 171 -30.21 30.17 -11.94
N GLY A 172 -28.94 30.21 -12.35
CA GLY A 172 -27.80 30.30 -11.43
C GLY A 172 -27.66 29.08 -10.51
N THR A 173 -28.34 27.96 -10.81
CA THR A 173 -28.18 26.69 -10.08
C THR A 173 -26.90 25.97 -10.48
N ARG A 174 -26.26 26.41 -11.56
CA ARG A 174 -25.06 25.80 -12.15
C ARG A 174 -24.04 26.87 -12.57
N ASP A 175 -23.05 27.12 -11.71
CA ASP A 175 -21.96 28.05 -12.00
C ASP A 175 -20.88 27.41 -12.89
N ALA A 176 -20.21 28.22 -13.72
CA ALA A 176 -19.05 27.82 -14.53
C ALA A 176 -17.86 27.27 -13.70
N LYS A 177 -17.90 27.39 -12.36
CA LYS A 177 -16.85 26.97 -11.41
C LYS A 177 -17.09 25.60 -10.76
N GLY A 178 -18.14 24.86 -11.13
CA GLY A 178 -18.36 23.48 -10.66
C GLY A 178 -19.17 23.35 -9.36
N TYR A 179 -19.43 22.10 -8.96
CA TYR A 179 -20.50 21.69 -8.03
C TYR A 179 -20.27 22.06 -6.55
N TRP A 180 -19.12 22.61 -6.18
CA TRP A 180 -18.78 22.96 -4.79
C TRP A 180 -19.29 24.34 -4.33
N GLY A 181 -19.88 25.14 -5.21
CA GLY A 181 -20.35 26.49 -4.89
C GLY A 181 -21.71 26.58 -4.17
N PHE A 182 -22.51 25.50 -4.15
CA PHE A 182 -23.90 25.58 -3.71
C PHE A 182 -24.12 25.46 -2.20
N VAL A 183 -23.18 24.84 -1.47
CA VAL A 183 -23.37 24.55 -0.04
C VAL A 183 -23.37 25.82 0.82
N CYS A 184 -22.80 26.94 0.35
CA CYS A 184 -22.72 28.18 1.14
C CYS A 184 -23.64 29.33 0.68
N ARG A 185 -24.33 29.23 -0.47
CA ARG A 185 -25.12 30.35 -1.03
C ARG A 185 -26.65 30.24 -0.84
N GLN A 186 -27.15 29.20 -0.19
CA GLN A 186 -28.59 29.07 0.11
C GLN A 186 -29.03 29.84 1.36
N LYS A 187 -28.12 30.43 2.14
CA LYS A 187 -28.49 31.13 3.40
C LYS A 187 -28.89 32.60 3.25
N THR A 188 -28.86 33.23 2.07
CA THR A 188 -28.99 34.70 1.99
C THR A 188 -29.87 35.27 0.88
N ASN A 189 -30.99 34.64 0.47
CA ASN A 189 -32.01 35.38 -0.30
C ASN A 189 -33.43 34.81 -0.14
N PRO A 190 -34.20 35.25 0.87
CA PRO A 190 -35.62 34.94 0.97
C PRO A 190 -36.51 36.12 0.52
N THR A 191 -36.39 36.69 -0.69
CA THR A 191 -37.31 37.79 -1.10
C THR A 191 -37.32 38.07 -2.62
N LYS A 192 -37.84 37.17 -3.46
CA LYS A 192 -38.32 37.56 -4.81
C LYS A 192 -39.60 36.86 -5.31
N ASP A 193 -40.04 35.76 -4.69
CA ASP A 193 -41.18 34.98 -5.21
C ASP A 193 -42.58 35.45 -4.74
N GLN A 194 -42.70 36.62 -4.10
CA GLN A 194 -43.97 37.10 -3.52
C GLN A 194 -44.64 38.26 -4.29
N LEU A 195 -44.19 38.61 -5.50
CA LEU A 195 -44.68 39.81 -6.22
C LEU A 195 -45.31 39.56 -7.59
N THR A 196 -45.57 38.31 -7.97
CA THR A 196 -46.28 37.97 -9.23
C THR A 196 -47.59 37.21 -8.97
N GLN A 197 -48.27 37.53 -7.87
CA GLN A 197 -49.69 37.24 -7.69
C GLN A 197 -50.40 38.52 -7.21
N LYS A 198 -50.72 39.40 -8.16
CA LYS A 198 -51.84 40.34 -8.10
C LYS A 198 -52.15 40.86 -9.49
#